data_AF-A0AAV6UQP3-F1
#
_entry.id   AF-A0AAV6UQP3-F1
#
_cell.length_a   1.000
_cell.length_b   1.000
_cell.length_c   1.000
_cell.angle_alpha   90.00
_cell.angle_beta   90.00
_cell.angle_gamma   90.00
#
_symmetry.space_group_name_H-M   'P 1'
#
loop_
_entity.id
_entity.type
_entity.pdbx_description
1 polymer ?
#
loop_
_entity_poly.entity_id
_entity_poly.type
_entity_poly.pdbx_seq_one_letter_code
_entity_poly.pdbx_strand_id
1 'polypeptide(L)'
;MSSKFYISIIEEEKTTFNTKDDALKKAAKDVAKVYSQEALKNGSTFLDYNNPPNRCAYLFKFAAVHTELTAKYFQKLTNKKKILDILKSKKHLRICSLGGGPGTDVVGIFKSMAIIPSLHKKVVQVTVLDICGGWRNSFKHVISRLKHGKVAGVPASFIDANNFNADLIAVDLLKTLPENIRKIISSADIISMVKFVSAVAGIEGSIEALKAIANISKPGATIFFIDNFYNKVFEPLINISKDCGLDTTLGPLQEVYIKSPKKTIKPKATAYGCPPLNCTRISVISWTKTSETNIDGNSTFVSQINTNSNEENDWDTDSDSEESQSSTHLQTKNDQKDSLTLDQTKMDPFRIDQTKNNQNNPLRLDQTKNDQKKSSKQIEPKNDQIDTQLQIRSVKTEPCRQTKVTKMDLCSQLQALGENFKKLNIQADLSPSNAYLDKSTQTDVNDASVNEIELAELQDLIDATSELIRVMNRLNLRDNNPNCCHGCTL
;
A
#
# COMPACT_ATOMS: atom_id res chain seq x y z
N MET A 1 12.99 -1.42 -2.76
CA MET A 1 12.96 -0.33 -1.75
C MET A 1 13.99 -0.65 -0.67
N SER A 2 14.73 0.34 -0.19
CA SER A 2 15.65 0.08 0.93
C SER A 2 14.83 -0.12 2.19
N SER A 3 15.19 -1.14 2.98
CA SER A 3 14.79 -1.25 4.38
C SER A 3 14.94 0.10 5.13
N LYS A 4 15.88 0.95 4.71
CA LYS A 4 16.09 2.32 5.22
C LYS A 4 14.81 3.17 5.26
N PHE A 5 13.89 3.05 4.30
CA PHE A 5 12.64 3.84 4.31
C PHE A 5 11.77 3.52 5.52
N TYR A 6 11.56 2.23 5.80
CA TYR A 6 10.75 1.82 6.95
C TYR A 6 11.52 1.92 8.27
N ILE A 7 12.85 1.75 8.25
CA ILE A 7 13.69 1.99 9.43
C ILE A 7 13.56 3.44 9.89
N SER A 8 13.57 4.43 9.01
CA SER A 8 13.40 5.82 9.44
C SER A 8 11.99 6.12 9.97
N ILE A 9 10.96 5.39 9.54
CA ILE A 9 9.62 5.50 10.15
C ILE A 9 9.62 4.85 11.54
N ILE A 10 10.26 3.70 11.69
CA ILE A 10 10.39 3.00 12.99
C ILE A 10 11.12 3.88 14.01
N GLU A 11 12.21 4.55 13.64
CA GLU A 11 12.94 5.41 14.57
C GLU A 11 12.14 6.66 14.97
N GLU A 12 11.32 7.21 14.05
CA GLU A 12 10.37 8.27 14.39
C GLU A 12 9.31 7.77 15.38
N GLU A 13 8.66 6.63 15.11
CA GLU A 13 7.68 6.03 16.03
C GLU A 13 8.30 5.71 17.40
N LYS A 14 9.52 5.16 17.43
CA LYS A 14 10.23 4.87 18.68
C LYS A 14 10.45 6.13 19.50
N THR A 15 10.83 7.22 18.84
CA THR A 15 11.07 8.51 19.50
C THR A 15 9.75 9.09 20.00
N THR A 16 8.71 9.15 19.16
CA THR A 16 7.40 9.70 19.50
C THR A 16 6.72 8.96 20.66
N PHE A 17 6.84 7.64 20.71
CA PHE A 17 6.17 6.81 21.71
C PHE A 17 7.11 6.22 22.78
N ASN A 18 8.35 6.72 22.89
CA ASN A 18 9.36 6.24 23.83
C ASN A 18 9.51 4.70 23.86
N THR A 19 9.51 4.07 22.68
CA THR A 19 9.53 2.61 22.57
C THR A 19 10.94 2.06 22.75
N LYS A 20 11.12 1.25 23.80
CA LYS A 20 12.39 0.58 24.12
C LYS A 20 12.65 -0.61 23.20
N ASP A 21 13.92 -0.85 22.87
CA ASP A 21 14.33 -1.95 21.99
C ASP A 21 13.95 -3.34 22.52
N ASP A 22 13.90 -3.54 23.85
CA ASP A 22 13.49 -4.83 24.42
C ASP A 22 11.99 -5.12 24.24
N ALA A 23 11.14 -4.09 24.31
CA ALA A 23 9.73 -4.20 23.97
C ALA A 23 9.57 -4.54 22.48
N LEU A 24 10.38 -3.93 21.63
CA LEU A 24 10.37 -4.20 20.19
C LEU A 24 10.85 -5.62 19.85
N LYS A 25 11.85 -6.15 20.57
CA LYS A 25 12.26 -7.57 20.45
C LYS A 25 11.14 -8.53 20.81
N LYS A 26 10.39 -8.24 21.88
CA LYS A 26 9.23 -9.04 22.28
C LYS A 26 8.15 -8.98 21.21
N ALA A 27 7.76 -7.77 20.80
CA ALA A 27 6.77 -7.54 19.75
C ALA A 27 7.15 -8.22 18.42
N ALA A 28 8.44 -8.24 18.06
CA ALA A 28 8.92 -8.93 16.86
C ALA A 28 8.67 -10.45 16.89
N LYS A 29 8.75 -11.08 18.07
CA LYS A 29 8.39 -12.49 18.26
C LYS A 29 6.88 -12.70 18.17
N ASP A 30 6.12 -11.81 18.80
CA ASP A 30 4.65 -11.87 18.80
C ASP A 30 4.10 -11.71 17.38
N VAL A 31 4.57 -10.70 16.64
CA VAL A 31 4.28 -10.49 15.21
C VAL A 31 4.67 -11.71 14.39
N ALA A 32 5.80 -12.35 14.65
CA ALA A 32 6.18 -13.57 13.91
C ALA A 32 5.24 -14.74 14.21
N LYS A 33 4.75 -14.87 15.45
CA LYS A 33 3.84 -15.92 15.89
C LYS A 33 2.46 -15.77 15.26
N VAL A 34 1.87 -14.57 15.30
CA VAL A 34 0.50 -14.32 14.78
C VAL A 34 0.41 -14.39 13.26
N TYR A 35 1.53 -14.23 12.54
CA TYR A 35 1.61 -14.46 11.08
C TYR A 35 2.21 -15.83 10.71
N SER A 36 2.28 -16.76 11.66
CA SER A 36 2.63 -18.14 11.34
C SER A 36 1.56 -18.78 10.45
N GLN A 37 1.94 -19.81 9.69
CA GLN A 37 1.00 -20.53 8.83
C GLN A 37 -0.16 -21.14 9.62
N GLU A 38 0.10 -21.59 10.85
CA GLU A 38 -0.93 -22.14 11.74
C GLU A 38 -1.92 -21.05 12.19
N ALA A 39 -1.41 -19.89 12.64
CA ALA A 39 -2.27 -18.78 13.06
C ALA A 39 -3.15 -18.25 11.91
N LEU A 40 -2.59 -18.11 10.70
CA LEU A 40 -3.33 -17.70 9.50
C LEU A 40 -4.42 -18.70 9.12
N LYS A 41 -4.16 -20.01 9.27
CA LYS A 41 -5.17 -21.04 8.99
C LYS A 41 -6.34 -21.01 9.99
N ASN A 42 -6.06 -20.64 11.23
CA ASN A 42 -7.03 -20.64 12.31
C ASN A 42 -7.72 -19.28 12.51
N GLY A 43 -7.40 -18.27 11.70
CA GLY A 43 -7.92 -16.91 11.87
C GLY A 43 -7.44 -16.22 13.16
N SER A 44 -6.45 -16.77 13.85
CA SER A 44 -5.96 -16.27 15.14
C SER A 44 -4.81 -15.27 14.94
N THR A 45 -4.97 -14.35 14.00
CA THR A 45 -3.92 -13.42 13.57
C THR A 45 -4.01 -12.05 14.26
N PHE A 46 -4.96 -11.87 15.17
CA PHE A 46 -5.16 -10.60 15.85
C PHE A 46 -3.95 -10.25 16.72
N LEU A 47 -3.45 -9.02 16.52
CA LEU A 47 -2.47 -8.38 17.36
C LEU A 47 -2.84 -6.91 17.47
N ASP A 48 -2.78 -6.36 18.68
CA ASP A 48 -3.12 -4.96 18.90
C ASP A 48 -2.04 -4.04 18.31
N TYR A 49 -2.37 -3.40 17.18
CA TYR A 49 -1.50 -2.39 16.54
C TYR A 49 -1.75 -0.97 17.06
N ASN A 50 -2.61 -0.78 18.05
CA ASN A 50 -2.59 0.45 18.85
C ASN A 50 -1.32 0.53 19.72
N ASN A 51 -0.71 -0.62 20.01
CA ASN A 51 0.59 -0.74 20.67
C ASN A 51 1.78 -0.39 19.74
N PRO A 52 2.55 0.68 20.00
CA PRO A 52 3.66 1.12 19.13
C PRO A 52 4.75 0.06 18.86
N PRO A 53 5.27 -0.69 19.86
CA PRO A 53 6.12 -1.86 19.64
C PRO A 53 5.63 -2.82 18.54
N ASN A 54 4.33 -3.15 18.50
CA ASN A 54 3.77 -4.07 17.52
C ASN A 54 3.80 -3.46 16.11
N ARG A 55 3.49 -2.17 15.97
CA ARG A 55 3.60 -1.47 14.67
C ARG A 55 5.04 -1.44 14.18
N CYS A 56 5.98 -1.05 15.02
CA CYS A 56 7.41 -1.03 14.70
C CYS A 56 7.92 -2.42 14.28
N ALA A 57 7.52 -3.47 15.00
CA ALA A 57 7.87 -4.85 14.68
C ALA A 57 7.33 -5.28 13.31
N TYR A 58 6.06 -4.94 13.01
CA TYR A 58 5.45 -5.22 11.71
C TYR A 58 6.13 -4.45 10.57
N LEU A 59 6.39 -3.15 10.75
CA LEU A 59 7.11 -2.32 9.78
C LEU A 59 8.48 -2.91 9.44
N PHE A 60 9.21 -3.36 10.48
CA PHE A 60 10.51 -3.96 10.30
C PHE A 60 10.42 -5.29 9.53
N LYS A 61 9.47 -6.14 9.91
CA LYS A 61 9.37 -7.51 9.40
C LYS A 61 8.76 -7.57 7.99
N PHE A 62 7.68 -6.86 7.74
CA PHE A 62 6.82 -7.12 6.58
C PHE A 62 6.71 -5.97 5.59
N ALA A 63 6.80 -4.71 6.03
CA ALA A 63 6.44 -3.57 5.19
C ALA A 63 7.25 -3.50 3.88
N ALA A 64 8.57 -3.70 3.97
CA ALA A 64 9.44 -3.60 2.81
C ALA A 64 9.14 -4.67 1.73
N VAL A 65 8.71 -5.87 2.11
CA VAL A 65 8.36 -6.91 1.16
C VAL A 65 6.95 -6.70 0.61
N HIS A 66 5.98 -6.31 1.44
CA HIS A 66 4.60 -6.03 0.99
C HIS A 66 4.55 -4.87 -0.01
N THR A 67 5.35 -3.82 0.19
CA THR A 67 5.44 -2.71 -0.76
C THR A 67 6.06 -3.12 -2.09
N GLU A 68 7.13 -3.92 -2.08
CA GLU A 68 7.77 -4.36 -3.34
C GLU A 68 6.92 -5.37 -4.09
N LEU A 69 6.21 -6.24 -3.37
CA LEU A 69 5.20 -7.14 -3.90
C LEU A 69 4.11 -6.36 -4.62
N THR A 70 3.49 -5.42 -3.91
CA THR A 70 2.42 -4.56 -4.45
C THR A 70 2.94 -3.81 -5.68
N ALA A 71 4.11 -3.19 -5.60
CA ALA A 71 4.69 -2.48 -6.73
C ALA A 71 4.89 -3.37 -7.97
N LYS A 72 5.44 -4.58 -7.78
CA LYS A 72 5.67 -5.54 -8.88
C LYS A 72 4.37 -5.91 -9.58
N TYR A 73 3.36 -6.33 -8.83
CA TYR A 73 2.13 -6.85 -9.45
C TYR A 73 1.18 -5.75 -9.89
N PHE A 74 1.15 -4.60 -9.22
CA PHE A 74 0.39 -3.45 -9.72
C PHE A 74 1.02 -2.90 -11.00
N GLN A 75 2.34 -2.93 -11.14
CA GLN A 75 3.00 -2.62 -12.42
C GLN A 75 2.61 -3.62 -13.52
N LYS A 76 2.59 -4.94 -13.23
CA LYS A 76 2.10 -5.94 -14.19
C LYS A 76 0.66 -5.66 -14.62
N LEU A 77 -0.18 -5.19 -13.69
CA LEU A 77 -1.56 -4.83 -13.94
C LEU A 77 -1.66 -3.59 -14.83
N THR A 78 -0.94 -2.51 -14.52
CA THR A 78 -0.94 -1.28 -15.34
C THR A 78 -0.27 -1.43 -16.69
N ASN A 79 0.53 -2.49 -16.91
CA ASN A 79 1.04 -2.84 -18.24
C ASN A 79 -0.05 -3.42 -19.16
N LYS A 80 -1.23 -3.76 -18.63
CA LYS A 80 -2.38 -4.15 -19.45
C LYS A 80 -3.04 -2.90 -20.01
N LYS A 81 -3.03 -2.75 -21.34
CA LYS A 81 -3.60 -1.58 -22.05
C LYS A 81 -5.00 -1.21 -21.53
N LYS A 82 -5.93 -2.16 -21.45
CA LYS A 82 -7.29 -1.94 -20.92
C LYS A 82 -7.30 -1.26 -19.54
N ILE A 83 -6.44 -1.70 -18.61
CA ILE A 83 -6.37 -1.11 -17.26
C ILE A 83 -5.74 0.28 -17.31
N LEU A 84 -4.64 0.43 -18.06
CA LEU A 84 -3.99 1.71 -18.22
C LEU A 84 -4.95 2.76 -18.79
N ASP A 85 -5.73 2.39 -19.81
CA ASP A 85 -6.71 3.26 -20.45
C ASP A 85 -7.81 3.66 -19.46
N ILE A 86 -8.32 2.72 -18.65
CA ILE A 86 -9.28 3.02 -17.58
C ILE A 86 -8.69 4.06 -16.63
N LEU A 87 -7.47 3.85 -16.12
CA LEU A 87 -6.82 4.79 -15.19
C LEU A 87 -6.51 6.15 -15.84
N LYS A 88 -6.07 6.16 -17.11
CA LYS A 88 -5.80 7.37 -17.89
C LYS A 88 -7.08 8.17 -18.17
N SER A 89 -8.22 7.50 -18.38
CA SER A 89 -9.50 8.18 -18.62
C SER A 89 -10.00 8.99 -17.42
N LYS A 90 -9.56 8.66 -16.21
CA LYS A 90 -9.95 9.38 -14.99
C LYS A 90 -9.18 10.70 -14.87
N LYS A 91 -9.90 11.78 -14.61
CA LYS A 91 -9.29 13.08 -14.24
C LYS A 91 -8.63 13.01 -12.87
N HIS A 92 -9.32 12.39 -11.93
CA HIS A 92 -8.89 12.21 -10.55
C HIS A 92 -9.03 10.74 -10.15
N LEU A 93 -8.04 10.23 -9.43
CA LEU A 93 -7.99 8.87 -8.93
C LEU A 93 -8.12 8.87 -7.41
N ARG A 94 -9.03 8.02 -6.92
CA ARG A 94 -9.21 7.74 -5.49
C ARG A 94 -8.81 6.31 -5.19
N ILE A 95 -7.97 6.12 -4.19
CA ILE A 95 -7.47 4.81 -3.76
C ILE A 95 -8.08 4.48 -2.39
N CYS A 96 -8.68 3.30 -2.28
CA CYS A 96 -9.15 2.75 -1.00
C CYS A 96 -8.38 1.45 -0.70
N SER A 97 -7.69 1.41 0.43
CA SER A 97 -6.96 0.23 0.89
C SER A 97 -7.71 -0.41 2.04
N LEU A 98 -8.05 -1.69 1.89
CA LEU A 98 -8.81 -2.49 2.86
C LEU A 98 -7.84 -3.38 3.63
N GLY A 99 -7.77 -3.20 4.94
CA GLY A 99 -6.74 -3.84 5.79
C GLY A 99 -5.32 -3.39 5.44
N GLY A 100 -5.15 -2.12 5.08
CA GLY A 100 -3.88 -1.57 4.57
C GLY A 100 -2.78 -1.42 5.61
N GLY A 101 -3.11 -1.54 6.90
CA GLY A 101 -2.22 -1.27 8.02
C GLY A 101 -1.52 0.08 7.89
N PRO A 102 -0.17 0.14 7.83
CA PRO A 102 0.57 1.39 7.70
C PRO A 102 0.56 1.97 6.27
N GLY A 103 -0.24 1.44 5.33
CA GLY A 103 -0.31 1.89 3.93
C GLY A 103 0.81 1.34 3.05
N THR A 104 1.27 0.11 3.30
CA THR A 104 2.36 -0.50 2.51
C THR A 104 2.01 -0.74 1.05
N ASP A 105 0.75 -1.02 0.79
CA ASP A 105 0.20 -1.20 -0.55
C ASP A 105 0.05 0.14 -1.28
N VAL A 106 -0.40 1.20 -0.61
CA VAL A 106 -0.41 2.57 -1.14
C VAL A 106 0.97 2.95 -1.67
N VAL A 107 2.03 2.74 -0.87
CA VAL A 107 3.41 3.02 -1.30
C VAL A 107 3.80 2.18 -2.53
N GLY A 108 3.34 0.93 -2.60
CA GLY A 108 3.58 0.05 -3.74
C GLY A 108 2.90 0.54 -5.01
N ILE A 109 1.62 0.90 -4.92
CA ILE A 109 0.81 1.46 -6.01
C ILE A 109 1.44 2.76 -6.52
N PHE A 110 1.82 3.68 -5.63
CA PHE A 110 2.44 4.96 -6.01
C PHE A 110 3.73 4.73 -6.79
N LYS A 111 4.57 3.77 -6.38
CA LYS A 111 5.78 3.42 -7.12
C LYS A 111 5.51 2.88 -8.51
N SER A 112 4.49 2.05 -8.66
CA SER A 112 4.10 1.51 -9.96
C SER A 112 3.53 2.57 -10.87
N MET A 113 2.75 3.52 -10.34
CA MET A 113 2.17 4.60 -11.12
C MET A 113 3.20 5.69 -11.44
N ALA A 114 4.18 5.93 -10.57
CA ALA A 114 5.19 6.96 -10.75
C ALA A 114 6.07 6.77 -12.00
N ILE A 115 6.15 5.56 -12.55
CA ILE A 115 6.86 5.31 -13.81
C ILE A 115 6.03 5.65 -15.06
N ILE A 116 4.76 6.04 -14.89
CA ILE A 116 3.81 6.32 -15.97
C ILE A 116 3.47 7.82 -15.91
N PRO A 117 4.11 8.69 -16.72
CA PRO A 117 3.97 10.15 -16.62
C PRO A 117 2.52 10.63 -16.66
N SER A 118 1.69 10.03 -17.52
CA SER A 118 0.26 10.33 -17.64
C SER A 118 -0.59 10.07 -16.39
N LEU A 119 -0.05 9.41 -15.36
CA LEU A 119 -0.73 9.18 -14.07
C LEU A 119 -0.23 10.12 -12.96
N HIS A 120 0.78 10.95 -13.22
CA HIS A 120 1.28 11.91 -12.24
C HIS A 120 0.19 12.93 -11.88
N LYS A 121 0.14 13.32 -10.61
CA LYS A 121 -0.83 14.27 -10.02
C LYS A 121 -2.31 13.87 -10.16
N LYS A 122 -2.61 12.67 -10.67
CA LYS A 122 -4.00 12.19 -10.78
C LYS A 122 -4.57 11.68 -9.47
N VAL A 123 -3.74 11.12 -8.59
CA VAL A 123 -4.22 10.64 -7.28
C VAL A 123 -4.53 11.85 -6.40
N VAL A 124 -5.81 12.03 -6.05
CA VAL A 124 -6.29 13.13 -5.19
C VAL A 124 -6.68 12.65 -3.80
N GLN A 125 -6.96 11.36 -3.64
CA GLN A 125 -7.40 10.81 -2.37
C GLN A 125 -6.85 9.40 -2.15
N VAL A 126 -6.37 9.16 -0.94
CA VAL A 126 -6.06 7.83 -0.42
C VAL A 126 -6.82 7.64 0.89
N THR A 127 -7.52 6.53 1.04
CA THR A 127 -8.12 6.15 2.32
C THR A 127 -7.73 4.72 2.68
N VAL A 128 -7.15 4.54 3.86
CA VAL A 128 -6.90 3.22 4.45
C VAL A 128 -8.02 2.92 5.44
N LEU A 129 -8.68 1.79 5.27
CA LEU A 129 -9.70 1.26 6.17
C LEU A 129 -9.11 0.05 6.89
N ASP A 130 -8.94 0.14 8.20
CA ASP A 130 -8.30 -0.91 8.99
C ASP A 130 -8.94 -0.97 10.38
N ILE A 131 -9.00 -2.14 11.02
CA ILE A 131 -9.58 -2.26 12.36
C ILE A 131 -8.70 -1.59 13.43
N CYS A 132 -7.38 -1.49 13.19
CA CYS A 132 -6.44 -0.94 14.15
C CYS A 132 -6.17 0.56 13.89
N GLY A 133 -6.84 1.43 14.63
CA GLY A 133 -6.67 2.89 14.52
C GLY A 133 -5.24 3.40 14.75
N GLY A 134 -4.43 2.70 15.55
CA GLY A 134 -3.04 3.04 15.84
C GLY A 134 -2.14 3.13 14.61
N TRP A 135 -2.50 2.48 13.50
CA TRP A 135 -1.80 2.61 12.22
C TRP A 135 -1.76 4.04 11.69
N ARG A 136 -2.69 4.90 12.12
CA ARG A 136 -2.73 6.33 11.74
C ARG A 136 -1.38 7.01 11.98
N ASN A 137 -0.66 6.62 13.03
CA ASN A 137 0.67 7.17 13.34
C ASN A 137 1.68 6.81 12.25
N SER A 138 1.88 5.52 11.98
CA SER A 138 2.77 5.04 10.91
C SER A 138 2.38 5.60 9.54
N PHE A 139 1.07 5.64 9.26
CA PHE A 139 0.55 6.09 7.97
C PHE A 139 0.81 7.58 7.73
N LYS A 140 0.68 8.45 8.75
CA LYS A 140 1.07 9.87 8.66
C LYS A 140 2.53 10.02 8.24
N HIS A 141 3.44 9.23 8.81
CA HIS A 141 4.86 9.24 8.46
C HIS A 141 5.12 8.75 7.02
N VAL A 142 4.36 7.75 6.55
CA VAL A 142 4.40 7.26 5.17
C VAL A 142 3.95 8.34 4.19
N ILE A 143 2.78 8.95 4.42
CA ILE A 143 2.20 9.98 3.56
C ILE A 143 3.10 11.22 3.51
N SER A 144 3.61 11.67 4.66
CA SER A 144 4.55 12.80 4.69
C SER A 144 5.76 12.53 3.80
N ARG A 145 6.36 11.34 3.87
CA ARG A 145 7.51 10.99 3.02
C ARG A 145 7.15 10.88 1.53
N LEU A 146 5.95 10.41 1.21
CA LEU A 146 5.44 10.39 -0.18
C LEU A 146 5.29 11.81 -0.73
N LYS A 147 4.64 12.72 0.01
CA LYS A 147 4.46 14.13 -0.37
C LYS A 147 5.78 14.85 -0.64
N HIS A 148 6.82 14.54 0.13
CA HIS A 148 8.13 15.16 0.00
C HIS A 148 9.10 14.41 -0.93
N GLY A 149 8.63 13.42 -1.72
CA GLY A 149 9.48 12.67 -2.65
C GLY A 149 10.61 11.85 -1.97
N LYS A 150 10.45 11.50 -0.69
CA LYS A 150 11.43 10.72 0.09
C LYS A 150 11.31 9.22 -0.15
N VAL A 151 10.34 8.78 -0.96
CA VAL A 151 10.17 7.38 -1.36
C VAL A 151 10.94 7.13 -2.66
N ALA A 152 11.95 6.27 -2.59
CA ALA A 152 12.76 5.94 -3.77
C ALA A 152 11.90 5.46 -4.96
N GLY A 153 11.99 6.16 -6.08
CA GLY A 153 11.23 5.90 -7.30
C GLY A 153 9.86 6.60 -7.38
N VAL A 154 9.53 7.47 -6.42
CA VAL A 154 8.35 8.35 -6.48
C VAL A 154 8.86 9.79 -6.42
N PRO A 155 8.82 10.56 -7.53
CA PRO A 155 9.29 11.94 -7.54
C PRO A 155 8.39 12.82 -6.66
N ALA A 156 8.93 13.91 -6.11
CA ALA A 156 8.16 14.87 -5.30
C ALA A 156 6.99 15.50 -6.08
N SER A 157 7.15 15.63 -7.41
CA SER A 157 6.12 16.13 -8.32
C SER A 157 5.00 15.13 -8.62
N PHE A 158 5.11 13.87 -8.19
CA PHE A 158 4.10 12.84 -8.45
C PHE A 158 2.76 13.17 -7.78
N ILE A 159 2.79 13.81 -6.62
CA ILE A 159 1.61 14.22 -5.85
C ILE A 159 1.44 15.72 -6.01
N ASP A 160 0.23 16.14 -6.36
CA ASP A 160 -0.16 17.54 -6.18
C ASP A 160 -0.53 17.77 -4.71
N ALA A 161 0.39 18.32 -3.93
CA ALA A 161 0.22 18.49 -2.49
C ALA A 161 -1.00 19.36 -2.12
N ASN A 162 -1.43 20.26 -3.01
CA ASN A 162 -2.55 21.18 -2.78
C ASN A 162 -3.91 20.50 -2.97
N ASN A 163 -3.95 19.38 -3.71
CA ASN A 163 -5.18 18.67 -4.06
C ASN A 163 -5.14 17.20 -3.63
N PHE A 164 -4.28 16.86 -2.67
CA PHE A 164 -4.10 15.50 -2.19
C PHE A 164 -4.49 15.34 -0.72
N ASN A 165 -5.51 14.52 -0.49
CA ASN A 165 -5.91 14.08 0.84
C ASN A 165 -5.52 12.62 1.11
N ALA A 166 -5.15 12.31 2.35
CA ALA A 166 -4.89 10.95 2.76
C ALA A 166 -5.34 10.70 4.21
N ASP A 167 -6.19 9.70 4.38
CA ASP A 167 -6.80 9.36 5.66
C ASP A 167 -6.63 7.88 6.00
N LEU A 168 -6.60 7.58 7.30
CA LEU A 168 -6.78 6.24 7.82
C LEU A 168 -7.99 6.26 8.75
N ILE A 169 -8.92 5.34 8.57
CA ILE A 169 -10.15 5.25 9.34
C ILE A 169 -10.21 3.89 10.01
N ALA A 170 -10.40 3.90 11.33
CA ALA A 170 -10.59 2.70 12.12
C ALA A 170 -11.99 2.14 11.82
N VAL A 171 -12.08 0.94 11.25
CA VAL A 171 -13.36 0.29 10.94
C VAL A 171 -13.20 -1.22 10.88
N ASP A 172 -14.17 -1.94 11.43
CA ASP A 172 -14.31 -3.37 11.24
C ASP A 172 -15.02 -3.65 9.91
N LEU A 173 -14.26 -4.12 8.92
CA LEU A 173 -14.75 -4.41 7.57
C LEU A 173 -15.60 -5.68 7.50
N LEU A 174 -15.70 -6.46 8.59
CA LEU A 174 -16.52 -7.67 8.67
C LEU A 174 -17.93 -7.41 9.20
N LYS A 175 -18.17 -6.20 9.74
CA LYS A 175 -19.46 -5.75 10.24
C LYS A 175 -20.22 -4.95 9.19
N THR A 176 -21.46 -4.57 9.52
CA THR A 176 -22.24 -3.61 8.74
C THR A 176 -21.44 -2.33 8.55
N LEU A 177 -21.18 -1.98 7.29
CA LEU A 177 -20.38 -0.80 6.97
C LEU A 177 -21.21 0.48 7.20
N PRO A 178 -20.71 1.44 7.99
CA PRO A 178 -21.31 2.76 8.11
C PRO A 178 -21.39 3.48 6.75
N GLU A 179 -22.38 4.36 6.58
CA GLU A 179 -22.66 4.98 5.27
C GLU A 179 -21.48 5.79 4.71
N ASN A 180 -20.74 6.49 5.57
CA ASN A 180 -19.52 7.20 5.17
C ASN A 180 -18.45 6.24 4.61
N ILE A 181 -18.34 5.03 5.17
CA ILE A 181 -17.41 3.99 4.71
C ILE A 181 -17.88 3.41 3.38
N ARG A 182 -19.18 3.13 3.23
CA ARG A 182 -19.78 2.70 1.96
C ARG A 182 -19.49 3.70 0.84
N LYS A 183 -19.65 5.00 1.12
CA LYS A 183 -19.34 6.09 0.19
C LYS A 183 -17.87 6.16 -0.21
N ILE A 184 -16.95 5.90 0.74
CA ILE A 184 -15.51 5.84 0.45
C ILE A 184 -15.23 4.72 -0.55
N ILE A 185 -15.71 3.50 -0.27
CA ILE A 185 -15.48 2.32 -1.11
C ILE A 185 -16.15 2.49 -2.48
N SER A 186 -17.42 2.93 -2.52
CA SER A 186 -18.16 3.11 -3.77
C SER A 186 -17.57 4.20 -4.66
N SER A 187 -16.86 5.18 -4.09
CA SER A 187 -16.22 6.23 -4.87
C SER A 187 -14.80 5.92 -5.34
N ALA A 188 -14.18 4.84 -4.85
CA ALA A 188 -12.80 4.47 -5.15
C ALA A 188 -12.61 4.00 -6.61
N ASP A 189 -11.54 4.44 -7.26
CA ASP A 189 -11.12 3.97 -8.59
C ASP A 189 -10.20 2.75 -8.51
N ILE A 190 -9.41 2.68 -7.43
CA ILE A 190 -8.53 1.56 -7.12
C ILE A 190 -8.87 1.11 -5.70
N ILE A 191 -9.21 -0.17 -5.55
CA ILE A 191 -9.40 -0.81 -4.25
C ILE A 191 -8.31 -1.85 -4.07
N SER A 192 -7.55 -1.80 -2.99
CA SER A 192 -6.49 -2.78 -2.70
C SER A 192 -6.79 -3.62 -1.45
N MET A 193 -6.52 -4.91 -1.55
CA MET A 193 -6.59 -5.89 -0.46
C MET A 193 -5.26 -6.67 -0.45
N VAL A 194 -4.28 -6.19 0.31
CA VAL A 194 -2.95 -6.81 0.39
C VAL A 194 -2.74 -7.43 1.76
N LYS A 195 -2.69 -8.78 1.81
CA LYS A 195 -2.59 -9.58 3.05
C LYS A 195 -3.78 -9.39 4.01
N PHE A 196 -4.93 -9.00 3.47
CA PHE A 196 -6.15 -8.78 4.22
C PHE A 196 -6.96 -10.08 4.41
N VAL A 197 -7.29 -10.77 3.33
CA VAL A 197 -8.23 -11.90 3.36
C VAL A 197 -7.68 -13.08 4.14
N SER A 198 -6.39 -13.40 4.07
CA SER A 198 -5.83 -14.48 4.91
C SER A 198 -5.85 -14.18 6.40
N ALA A 199 -6.00 -12.91 6.81
CA ALA A 199 -6.19 -12.55 8.20
C ALA A 199 -7.66 -12.70 8.66
N VAL A 200 -8.62 -12.64 7.74
CA VAL A 200 -10.06 -12.66 8.07
C VAL A 200 -10.80 -13.90 7.57
N ALA A 201 -10.23 -14.71 6.68
CA ALA A 201 -10.90 -15.84 6.05
C ALA A 201 -11.31 -16.96 7.04
N GLY A 202 -10.69 -16.99 8.22
CA GLY A 202 -11.08 -17.90 9.31
C GLY A 202 -12.23 -17.38 10.18
N ILE A 203 -12.71 -16.15 9.94
CA ILE A 203 -13.76 -15.49 10.70
C ILE A 203 -15.09 -15.69 9.96
N GLU A 204 -16.13 -16.06 10.71
CA GLU A 204 -17.50 -16.19 10.21
C GLU A 204 -18.00 -14.87 9.61
N GLY A 205 -18.73 -14.94 8.49
CA GLY A 205 -19.24 -13.76 7.78
C GLY A 205 -18.21 -13.05 6.88
N SER A 206 -16.94 -13.47 6.86
CA SER A 206 -15.90 -12.79 6.09
C SER A 206 -16.12 -12.82 4.57
N ILE A 207 -16.67 -13.91 4.04
CA ILE A 207 -16.98 -14.04 2.61
C ILE A 207 -18.14 -13.12 2.22
N GLU A 208 -19.17 -13.05 3.08
CA GLU A 208 -20.33 -12.18 2.92
C GLU A 208 -19.92 -10.72 2.96
N ALA A 209 -19.04 -10.33 3.89
CA ALA A 209 -18.48 -8.99 3.97
C ALA A 209 -17.68 -8.62 2.71
N LEU A 210 -16.83 -9.52 2.21
CA LEU A 210 -16.09 -9.31 0.96
C LEU A 210 -17.03 -9.16 -0.25
N LYS A 211 -18.10 -9.96 -0.29
CA LYS A 211 -19.15 -9.84 -1.31
C LYS A 211 -19.87 -8.49 -1.23
N ALA A 212 -20.20 -8.02 -0.03
CA ALA A 212 -20.81 -6.71 0.19
C ALA A 212 -19.90 -5.57 -0.31
N ILE A 213 -18.61 -5.63 0.01
CA ILE A 213 -17.58 -4.67 -0.47
C ILE A 213 -17.48 -4.68 -2.01
N ALA A 214 -17.45 -5.86 -2.63
CA ALA A 214 -17.41 -6.01 -4.08
C ALA A 214 -18.69 -5.48 -4.77
N ASN A 215 -19.84 -5.62 -4.12
CA ASN A 215 -21.12 -5.12 -4.63
C ASN A 215 -21.24 -3.59 -4.58
N ILE A 216 -20.73 -2.94 -3.53
CA ILE A 216 -20.78 -1.47 -3.41
C ILE A 216 -19.74 -0.75 -4.29
N SER A 217 -18.75 -1.47 -4.82
CA SER A 217 -17.72 -0.90 -5.69
C SER A 217 -18.33 -0.41 -7.02
N LYS A 218 -17.96 0.80 -7.46
CA LYS A 218 -18.50 1.37 -8.70
C LYS A 218 -17.99 0.66 -9.97
N PRO A 219 -18.76 0.68 -11.07
CA PRO A 219 -18.27 0.26 -12.39
C PRO A 219 -16.99 1.00 -12.80
N GLY A 220 -16.08 0.26 -13.43
CA GLY A 220 -14.75 0.72 -13.81
C GLY A 220 -13.74 0.76 -12.66
N ALA A 221 -14.14 0.50 -11.41
CA ALA A 221 -13.17 0.35 -10.31
C ALA A 221 -12.28 -0.86 -10.55
N THR A 222 -10.99 -0.70 -10.26
CA THR A 222 -9.99 -1.77 -10.30
C THR A 222 -9.77 -2.30 -8.90
N ILE A 223 -10.12 -3.57 -8.67
CA ILE A 223 -9.91 -4.25 -7.39
C ILE A 223 -8.64 -5.09 -7.51
N PHE A 224 -7.67 -4.84 -6.64
CA PHE A 224 -6.35 -5.44 -6.67
C PHE A 224 -6.09 -6.24 -5.39
N PHE A 225 -5.85 -7.53 -5.56
CA PHE A 225 -5.71 -8.47 -4.45
C PHE A 225 -4.35 -9.16 -4.48
N ILE A 226 -3.66 -9.15 -3.35
CA ILE A 226 -2.48 -9.98 -3.13
C ILE A 226 -2.54 -10.58 -1.74
N ASP A 227 -2.51 -11.90 -1.63
CA ASP A 227 -2.55 -12.54 -0.32
C ASP A 227 -1.62 -13.74 -0.22
N ASN A 228 -1.52 -14.34 0.97
CA ASN A 228 -0.83 -15.58 1.19
C ASN A 228 -1.44 -16.70 0.32
N PHE A 229 -0.58 -17.52 -0.24
CA PHE A 229 -1.01 -18.70 -0.99
C PHE A 229 -1.61 -19.75 -0.02
N TYR A 230 -2.93 -19.80 0.05
CA TYR A 230 -3.70 -20.85 0.72
C TYR A 230 -4.92 -21.21 -0.13
N ASN A 231 -5.06 -22.48 -0.51
CA ASN A 231 -6.12 -22.95 -1.43
C ASN A 231 -7.52 -22.52 -0.98
N LYS A 232 -7.78 -22.51 0.34
CA LYS A 232 -9.08 -22.15 0.92
C LYS A 232 -9.50 -20.69 0.74
N VAL A 233 -8.55 -19.78 0.49
CA VAL A 233 -8.85 -18.35 0.35
C VAL A 233 -9.31 -18.01 -1.08
N PHE A 234 -8.84 -18.77 -2.08
CA PHE A 234 -9.00 -18.36 -3.46
C PHE A 234 -10.35 -18.76 -4.07
N GLU A 235 -10.86 -19.95 -3.75
CA GLU A 235 -12.14 -20.43 -4.30
C GLU A 235 -13.33 -19.50 -3.98
N PRO A 236 -13.50 -19.02 -2.74
CA PRO A 236 -14.58 -18.07 -2.43
C PRO A 236 -14.46 -16.76 -3.23
N LEU A 237 -13.24 -16.27 -3.48
CA LEU A 237 -13.01 -15.04 -4.23
C LEU A 237 -13.39 -15.18 -5.71
N ILE A 238 -13.20 -16.35 -6.32
CA ILE A 238 -13.68 -16.61 -7.69
C ILE A 238 -15.20 -16.53 -7.73
N ASN A 239 -15.87 -17.12 -6.74
CA ASN A 239 -17.34 -17.09 -6.68
C ASN A 239 -17.86 -15.67 -6.48
N ILE A 240 -17.26 -14.89 -5.56
CA ILE A 240 -17.54 -13.47 -5.41
C ILE A 240 -17.38 -12.74 -6.73
N SER A 241 -16.32 -13.04 -7.51
CA SER A 241 -16.11 -12.33 -8.77
C SER A 241 -17.22 -12.52 -9.79
N LYS A 242 -17.78 -13.74 -9.88
CA LYS A 242 -18.91 -14.05 -10.76
C LYS A 242 -20.18 -13.37 -10.28
N ASP A 243 -20.46 -13.46 -8.98
CA ASP A 243 -21.68 -12.93 -8.38
C ASP A 243 -21.73 -11.39 -8.39
N CYS A 244 -20.57 -10.74 -8.37
CA CYS A 244 -20.44 -9.30 -8.22
C CYS A 244 -20.13 -8.57 -9.53
N GLY A 245 -20.22 -9.22 -10.70
CA GLY A 245 -19.91 -8.56 -11.98
C GLY A 245 -18.47 -8.06 -12.04
N LEU A 246 -17.52 -8.88 -11.57
CA LEU A 246 -16.09 -8.58 -11.56
C LEU A 246 -15.38 -9.36 -12.67
N ASP A 247 -14.87 -8.65 -13.68
CA ASP A 247 -14.06 -9.24 -14.73
C ASP A 247 -12.62 -9.39 -14.26
N THR A 248 -12.06 -10.59 -14.34
CA THR A 248 -10.64 -10.81 -14.04
C THR A 248 -9.74 -10.10 -15.05
N THR A 249 -8.87 -9.22 -14.58
CA THR A 249 -7.93 -8.45 -15.41
C THR A 249 -6.47 -8.86 -15.23
N LEU A 250 -6.15 -9.49 -14.11
CA LEU A 250 -4.87 -10.16 -13.86
C LEU A 250 -5.08 -11.39 -12.98
N GLY A 251 -4.44 -12.51 -13.33
CA GLY A 251 -4.45 -13.73 -12.53
C GLY A 251 -5.62 -14.69 -12.80
N PRO A 252 -5.83 -15.71 -11.96
CA PRO A 252 -5.00 -16.06 -10.79
C PRO A 252 -3.52 -16.25 -11.12
N LEU A 253 -2.64 -15.64 -10.32
CA LEU A 253 -1.23 -15.98 -10.29
C LEU A 253 -0.89 -16.58 -8.92
N GLN A 254 -0.14 -17.67 -8.92
CA GLN A 254 0.40 -18.27 -7.71
C GLN A 254 1.92 -18.29 -7.86
N GLU A 255 2.61 -17.52 -7.03
CA GLU A 255 4.06 -17.33 -7.18
C GLU A 255 4.74 -17.38 -5.80
N VAL A 256 6.01 -17.78 -5.81
CA VAL A 256 6.91 -17.49 -4.69
C VAL A 256 7.57 -16.16 -4.97
N TYR A 257 7.23 -15.15 -4.19
CA TYR A 257 7.90 -13.86 -4.27
C TYR A 257 9.17 -13.90 -3.43
N ILE A 258 10.32 -13.71 -4.09
CA ILE A 258 11.61 -13.56 -3.45
C ILE A 258 12.07 -12.13 -3.68
N LYS A 259 12.28 -11.39 -2.59
CA LYS A 259 12.90 -10.06 -2.63
C LYS A 259 14.31 -10.21 -3.20
N SER A 260 14.62 -9.52 -4.29
CA SER A 260 15.89 -9.66 -4.99
C SER A 260 17.06 -9.52 -4.00
N PRO A 261 17.95 -10.52 -3.90
CA PRO A 261 19.11 -10.44 -3.02
C PRO A 261 20.00 -9.33 -3.56
N LYS A 262 20.02 -8.17 -2.90
CA LYS A 262 21.05 -7.17 -3.18
C LYS A 262 22.38 -7.83 -2.84
N LYS A 263 23.34 -7.78 -3.78
CA LYS A 263 24.69 -8.35 -3.62
C LYS A 263 25.22 -8.03 -2.22
N THR A 264 25.22 -9.06 -1.37
CA THR A 264 26.08 -9.24 -0.20
C THR A 264 26.19 -8.06 0.77
N ILE A 265 25.08 -7.63 1.36
CA ILE A 265 25.16 -7.27 2.79
C ILE A 265 24.94 -8.58 3.52
N LYS A 266 26.01 -9.17 4.09
CA LYS A 266 25.88 -10.29 5.03
C LYS A 266 24.75 -9.91 6.00
N PRO A 267 23.75 -10.77 6.27
CA PRO A 267 22.62 -10.45 7.14
C PRO A 267 23.13 -10.21 8.56
N LYS A 268 23.68 -9.02 8.79
CA LYS A 268 24.39 -8.63 10.01
C LYS A 268 23.46 -7.96 11.02
N ALA A 269 22.15 -7.97 10.80
CA ALA A 269 21.22 -7.43 11.78
C ALA A 269 19.87 -8.13 11.69
N THR A 270 19.70 -9.18 12.49
CA THR A 270 18.40 -9.40 13.14
C THR A 270 18.14 -8.23 14.07
N ALA A 271 17.79 -7.07 13.52
CA ALA A 271 17.35 -5.96 14.37
C ALA A 271 16.12 -6.48 15.12
N TYR A 272 16.15 -6.34 16.44
CA TYR A 272 15.08 -6.81 17.33
C TYR A 272 14.88 -8.33 17.37
N GLY A 273 15.92 -9.11 17.06
CA GLY A 273 15.89 -10.57 17.27
C GLY A 273 15.07 -11.37 16.26
N CYS A 274 14.65 -10.75 15.14
CA CYS A 274 14.09 -11.47 14.00
C CYS A 274 14.67 -10.93 12.68
N PRO A 275 14.72 -11.72 11.60
CA PRO A 275 15.04 -11.20 10.28
C PRO A 275 13.80 -10.57 9.62
N PRO A 276 13.98 -9.54 8.76
CA PRO A 276 12.92 -9.06 7.90
C PRO A 276 12.50 -10.16 6.91
N LEU A 277 11.23 -10.19 6.54
CA LEU A 277 10.69 -11.14 5.57
C LEU A 277 11.30 -10.84 4.18
N ASN A 278 11.90 -11.86 3.58
CA ASN A 278 12.54 -11.79 2.26
C ASN A 278 11.87 -12.67 1.21
N CYS A 279 11.00 -13.58 1.62
CA CYS A 279 10.33 -14.53 0.75
C CYS A 279 8.90 -14.79 1.25
N THR A 280 7.93 -14.88 0.34
CA THR A 280 6.55 -15.23 0.68
C THR A 280 5.88 -15.93 -0.50
N ARG A 281 5.05 -16.92 -0.21
CA ARG A 281 4.18 -17.54 -1.22
C ARG A 281 2.89 -16.75 -1.30
N ILE A 282 2.50 -16.38 -2.51
CA ILE A 282 1.38 -15.46 -2.72
C ILE A 282 0.43 -15.93 -3.79
N SER A 283 -0.82 -15.49 -3.65
CA SER A 283 -1.84 -15.47 -4.70
C SER A 283 -2.09 -14.04 -5.12
N VAL A 284 -2.17 -13.78 -6.42
CA VAL A 284 -2.47 -12.45 -6.98
C VAL A 284 -3.65 -12.59 -7.92
N ILE A 285 -4.64 -11.72 -7.75
CA ILE A 285 -5.73 -11.54 -8.69
C ILE A 285 -6.10 -10.07 -8.74
N SER A 286 -6.55 -9.61 -9.89
CA SER A 286 -7.15 -8.29 -10.05
C SER A 286 -8.41 -8.42 -10.85
N TRP A 287 -9.38 -7.59 -10.51
CA TRP A 287 -10.62 -7.46 -11.23
C TRP A 287 -10.90 -6.02 -11.64
N THR A 288 -11.79 -5.88 -12.62
CA THR A 288 -12.47 -4.62 -12.93
C THR A 288 -13.96 -4.84 -12.80
N LYS A 289 -14.65 -3.98 -12.04
CA LYS A 289 -16.11 -3.99 -11.94
C LYS A 289 -16.70 -3.56 -13.28
N THR A 290 -17.56 -4.37 -13.90
CA THR A 290 -18.09 -4.09 -15.25
C THR A 290 -19.49 -3.54 -15.27
N SER A 291 -20.34 -3.94 -14.34
CA SER A 291 -21.73 -3.51 -14.25
C SER A 291 -22.08 -3.06 -12.84
N GLU A 292 -23.14 -2.29 -12.71
CA GLU A 292 -23.81 -2.14 -11.42
C GLU A 292 -24.53 -3.45 -11.14
N THR A 293 -24.27 -4.02 -9.97
CA THR A 293 -25.13 -5.07 -9.43
C THR A 293 -26.41 -4.39 -8.97
N ASN A 294 -27.56 -4.76 -9.54
CA ASN A 294 -28.87 -4.41 -8.98
C ASN A 294 -28.95 -5.06 -7.60
N ILE A 295 -28.47 -4.34 -6.59
CA ILE A 295 -28.75 -4.67 -5.20
C ILE A 295 -30.20 -4.24 -5.05
N ASP A 296 -31.12 -5.19 -5.19
CA ASP A 296 -32.51 -4.96 -4.81
C ASP A 296 -32.48 -4.36 -3.40
N GLY A 297 -32.89 -3.10 -3.27
CA GLY A 297 -32.67 -2.24 -2.09
C GLY A 297 -33.29 -2.75 -0.79
N ASN A 298 -33.84 -3.96 -0.81
CA ASN A 298 -34.51 -4.66 0.28
C ASN A 298 -33.82 -5.97 0.68
N SER A 299 -32.58 -6.24 0.24
CA SER A 299 -31.79 -7.36 0.76
C SER A 299 -31.49 -7.13 2.25
N THR A 300 -32.40 -7.58 3.11
CA THR A 300 -32.40 -7.63 4.59
C THR A 300 -31.27 -8.50 5.18
N PHE A 301 -30.17 -8.68 4.45
CA PHE A 301 -29.13 -9.67 4.72
C PHE A 301 -28.29 -9.36 5.96
N VAL A 302 -28.45 -8.18 6.57
CA VAL A 302 -27.57 -7.70 7.64
C VAL A 302 -28.26 -7.72 9.02
N SER A 303 -29.59 -7.90 9.11
CA SER A 303 -30.28 -7.94 10.41
C SER A 303 -30.26 -9.30 11.11
N GLN A 304 -29.70 -10.35 10.50
CA GLN A 304 -29.72 -11.72 11.07
C GLN A 304 -28.38 -12.23 11.61
N ILE A 305 -27.29 -11.46 11.52
CA ILE A 305 -26.03 -11.79 12.20
C ILE A 305 -26.08 -11.24 13.64
N ASN A 306 -26.83 -11.95 14.48
CA ASN A 306 -26.83 -11.98 15.94
C ASN A 306 -26.37 -10.72 16.72
N THR A 307 -27.37 -9.97 17.19
CA THR A 307 -27.33 -9.22 18.45
C THR A 307 -27.22 -10.20 19.63
N ASN A 308 -26.01 -10.48 20.10
CA ASN A 308 -25.76 -11.07 21.43
C ASN A 308 -24.36 -10.69 21.94
N SER A 309 -24.04 -9.39 21.91
CA SER A 309 -22.94 -8.83 22.68
C SER A 309 -23.39 -7.50 23.28
N ASN A 310 -24.03 -7.57 24.45
CA ASN A 310 -24.07 -6.46 25.38
C ASN A 310 -22.64 -6.28 25.93
N GLU A 311 -21.81 -5.56 25.20
CA GLU A 311 -20.61 -4.93 25.74
C GLU A 311 -20.66 -3.46 25.32
N GLU A 312 -20.98 -2.62 26.31
CA GLU A 312 -20.87 -1.17 26.28
C GLU A 312 -19.44 -0.81 25.86
N ASN A 313 -19.28 -0.36 24.63
CA ASN A 313 -18.05 0.29 24.18
C ASN A 313 -18.26 1.79 24.22
N ASP A 314 -17.98 2.34 25.40
CA ASP A 314 -17.71 3.75 25.61
C ASP A 314 -16.35 4.07 24.99
N TRP A 315 -16.37 4.51 23.72
CA TRP A 315 -15.20 5.06 23.03
C TRP A 315 -15.43 6.56 22.89
N ASP A 316 -15.32 7.27 24.01
CA ASP A 316 -15.24 8.72 24.03
C ASP A 316 -13.87 9.15 23.50
N THR A 317 -13.84 9.61 22.26
CA THR A 317 -12.70 10.33 21.71
C THR A 317 -12.90 11.80 22.01
N ASP A 318 -12.40 12.25 23.16
CA ASP A 318 -12.33 13.67 23.48
C ASP A 318 -11.57 14.42 22.38
N SER A 319 -12.29 15.38 21.81
CA SER A 319 -11.85 16.34 20.83
C SER A 319 -11.08 17.47 21.52
N ASP A 320 -9.78 17.56 21.27
CA ASP A 320 -9.03 18.79 21.50
C ASP A 320 -9.47 19.85 20.47
N SER A 321 -10.53 20.59 20.82
CA SER A 321 -10.89 21.86 20.20
C SER A 321 -10.58 22.99 21.17
N GLU A 322 -9.38 23.56 21.06
CA GLU A 322 -9.12 24.88 21.63
C GLU A 322 -9.73 25.95 20.70
N GLU A 323 -10.83 26.53 21.18
CA GLU A 323 -11.31 27.84 20.76
C GLU A 323 -10.32 28.92 21.22
N SER A 324 -9.89 29.77 20.29
CA SER A 324 -9.47 31.13 20.62
C SER A 324 -10.15 32.08 19.66
N GLN A 325 -11.27 32.68 20.08
CA GLN A 325 -11.81 33.90 19.50
C GLN A 325 -11.62 35.05 20.48
N SER A 326 -11.00 36.12 20.03
CA SER A 326 -11.31 37.48 20.49
C SER A 326 -10.84 38.48 19.44
N SER A 327 -11.81 39.09 18.78
CA SER A 327 -11.70 40.24 17.88
C SER A 327 -11.33 41.54 18.62
N THR A 328 -10.60 42.46 17.98
CA THR A 328 -11.10 43.82 17.65
C THR A 328 -10.10 44.62 16.80
N HIS A 329 -10.64 45.64 16.15
CA HIS A 329 -10.16 46.32 14.96
C HIS A 329 -9.68 47.75 15.28
N LEU A 330 -8.58 48.18 14.64
CA LEU A 330 -8.13 49.56 14.29
C LEU A 330 -8.15 50.69 15.34
N GLN A 331 -6.96 51.27 15.62
CA GLN A 331 -6.57 52.61 15.12
C GLN A 331 -5.11 52.98 15.45
N THR A 332 -4.57 53.86 14.61
CA THR A 332 -3.22 54.43 14.52
C THR A 332 -2.91 55.51 15.58
N LYS A 333 -1.64 55.56 16.07
CA LYS A 333 -0.70 56.71 16.02
C LYS A 333 0.45 56.61 17.04
N ASN A 334 1.66 56.83 16.51
CA ASN A 334 2.81 57.62 17.00
C ASN A 334 3.35 57.56 18.45
N ASP A 335 4.67 57.36 18.45
CA ASP A 335 5.74 58.08 19.17
C ASP A 335 6.09 57.78 20.64
N GLN A 336 7.42 57.81 20.84
CA GLN A 336 8.24 58.00 22.04
C GLN A 336 8.72 56.79 22.86
N LYS A 337 10.02 56.52 22.67
CA LYS A 337 11.10 56.44 23.68
C LYS A 337 10.66 56.54 25.15
N ASP A 338 11.04 55.56 25.98
CA ASP A 338 12.16 55.75 26.92
C ASP A 338 12.58 54.44 27.62
N SER A 339 13.83 54.46 28.04
CA SER A 339 14.59 53.47 28.81
C SER A 339 14.01 53.17 30.20
N LEU A 340 14.25 51.96 30.74
CA LEU A 340 15.01 51.72 31.98
C LEU A 340 14.90 50.26 32.50
N THR A 341 16.08 49.67 32.71
CA THR A 341 16.56 48.78 33.80
C THR A 341 15.66 47.74 34.50
N LEU A 342 16.17 46.50 34.47
CA LEU A 342 16.62 45.68 35.61
C LEU A 342 15.66 45.49 36.80
N ASP A 343 15.19 44.26 37.03
CA ASP A 343 15.43 43.62 38.33
C ASP A 343 15.38 42.10 38.29
N GLN A 344 16.31 41.48 39.01
CA GLN A 344 16.43 40.04 39.25
C GLN A 344 15.87 39.76 40.64
N THR A 345 14.98 38.80 40.80
CA THR A 345 14.79 38.15 42.10
C THR A 345 14.58 36.64 41.98
N LYS A 346 15.46 35.92 42.69
CA LYS A 346 15.44 34.52 43.04
C LYS A 346 14.27 34.23 43.98
N MET A 347 13.65 33.05 43.86
CA MET A 347 13.04 32.35 45.00
C MET A 347 13.22 30.82 44.86
N ASP A 348 13.46 30.22 46.02
CA ASP A 348 13.89 28.85 46.32
C ASP A 348 12.81 27.75 46.11
N PRO A 349 13.20 26.47 46.07
CA PRO A 349 12.33 25.35 45.78
C PRO A 349 11.61 24.78 47.02
N PHE A 350 10.32 24.50 46.85
CA PHE A 350 9.50 23.77 47.84
C PHE A 350 9.80 22.27 47.84
N ARG A 351 10.07 21.78 49.05
CA ARG A 351 10.27 20.41 49.49
C ARG A 351 8.91 19.87 49.96
N ILE A 352 8.47 18.71 49.46
CA ILE A 352 7.31 17.99 50.01
C ILE A 352 7.73 16.58 50.45
N ASP A 353 7.33 16.27 51.66
CA ASP A 353 7.67 15.12 52.47
C ASP A 353 7.12 13.78 51.95
N GLN A 354 7.92 12.75 52.21
CA GLN A 354 7.52 11.35 52.18
C GLN A 354 6.78 11.01 53.48
N THR A 355 5.56 10.49 53.38
CA THR A 355 4.94 9.73 54.47
C THR A 355 4.82 8.26 54.07
N LYS A 356 5.53 7.44 54.85
CA LYS A 356 5.39 5.99 54.96
C LYS A 356 4.06 5.68 55.63
N ASN A 357 3.36 4.64 55.17
CA ASN A 357 2.55 3.84 56.07
C ASN A 357 2.59 2.36 55.67
N ASN A 358 2.56 1.55 56.71
CA ASN A 358 3.05 0.19 56.82
C ASN A 358 1.90 -0.70 57.33
N GLN A 359 2.06 -2.01 57.16
CA GLN A 359 1.40 -3.12 57.89
C GLN A 359 0.17 -3.85 57.28
N ASN A 360 0.48 -5.07 56.81
CA ASN A 360 0.02 -6.39 57.30
C ASN A 360 -1.49 -6.71 57.39
N ASN A 361 -1.96 -7.71 56.65
CA ASN A 361 -2.05 -9.12 57.13
C ASN A 361 -2.55 -10.09 56.04
N PRO A 362 -2.16 -11.39 56.06
CA PRO A 362 -2.57 -12.39 55.09
C PRO A 362 -3.71 -13.30 55.62
N LEU A 363 -4.69 -13.61 54.79
CA LEU A 363 -5.68 -14.67 55.04
C LEU A 363 -5.45 -15.85 54.09
N ARG A 364 -5.14 -16.97 54.75
CA ARG A 364 -4.88 -18.31 54.25
C ARG A 364 -6.24 -19.02 54.14
N LEU A 365 -6.58 -19.54 52.97
CA LEU A 365 -7.76 -20.41 52.81
C LEU A 365 -7.31 -21.82 52.41
N ASP A 366 -7.70 -22.77 53.24
CA ASP A 366 -7.52 -24.21 53.06
C ASP A 366 -8.28 -24.73 51.84
N GLN A 367 -7.63 -25.63 51.09
CA GLN A 367 -8.31 -26.54 50.15
C GLN A 367 -8.03 -27.99 50.57
N THR A 368 -9.07 -28.61 51.10
CA THR A 368 -9.22 -30.07 51.24
C THR A 368 -10.05 -30.64 50.09
N LYS A 369 -9.86 -31.95 49.83
CA LYS A 369 -10.67 -32.90 49.01
C LYS A 369 -10.21 -33.02 47.56
N ASN A 370 -10.27 -34.18 46.91
CA ASN A 370 -10.49 -35.57 47.30
C ASN A 370 -10.12 -36.38 46.06
N ASP A 371 -9.58 -37.58 46.26
CA ASP A 371 -9.55 -38.64 45.28
C ASP A 371 -10.97 -39.04 44.87
N GLN A 372 -11.26 -39.13 43.57
CA GLN A 372 -12.26 -40.06 43.08
C GLN A 372 -11.99 -40.51 41.64
N LYS A 373 -11.42 -41.70 41.60
CA LYS A 373 -11.31 -42.67 40.51
C LYS A 373 -12.71 -43.02 39.98
N LYS A 374 -12.99 -42.79 38.70
CA LYS A 374 -14.12 -43.46 38.02
C LYS A 374 -13.83 -43.72 36.54
N SER A 375 -13.75 -45.02 36.27
CA SER A 375 -13.76 -45.70 34.98
C SER A 375 -14.98 -45.31 34.14
N SER A 376 -14.75 -45.00 32.87
CA SER A 376 -15.81 -44.91 31.85
C SER A 376 -15.32 -45.49 30.52
N LYS A 377 -15.99 -46.58 30.15
CA LYS A 377 -15.98 -47.39 28.93
C LYS A 377 -15.67 -46.63 27.62
N GLN A 378 -14.77 -47.22 26.83
CA GLN A 378 -14.63 -46.99 25.39
C GLN A 378 -15.86 -47.54 24.65
N ILE A 379 -16.43 -46.72 23.76
CA ILE A 379 -17.31 -47.14 22.67
C ILE A 379 -16.64 -46.67 21.39
N GLU A 380 -16.27 -47.62 20.53
CA GLU A 380 -15.79 -47.40 19.17
C GLU A 380 -16.90 -46.82 18.28
N PRO A 381 -16.59 -45.86 17.40
CA PRO A 381 -17.33 -45.68 16.17
C PRO A 381 -16.55 -46.29 14.99
N LYS A 382 -17.22 -47.19 14.27
CA LYS A 382 -16.81 -47.70 12.96
C LYS A 382 -16.75 -46.56 11.96
N ASN A 383 -15.58 -46.38 11.34
CA ASN A 383 -15.39 -45.49 10.19
C ASN A 383 -15.48 -46.34 8.91
N ASP A 384 -16.54 -46.13 8.14
CA ASP A 384 -16.63 -46.61 6.76
C ASP A 384 -15.81 -45.66 5.86
N GLN A 385 -14.65 -46.15 5.41
CA GLN A 385 -13.84 -45.50 4.37
C GLN A 385 -14.44 -45.76 2.99
N ILE A 386 -14.94 -44.70 2.35
CA ILE A 386 -15.20 -44.69 0.91
C ILE A 386 -13.92 -44.23 0.20
N ASP A 387 -13.21 -45.18 -0.39
CA ASP A 387 -12.05 -44.96 -1.26
C ASP A 387 -12.51 -44.32 -2.58
N THR A 388 -12.26 -43.02 -2.75
CA THR A 388 -12.31 -42.38 -4.06
C THR A 388 -10.88 -42.11 -4.53
N GLN A 389 -10.33 -43.03 -5.31
CA GLN A 389 -9.06 -42.84 -5.99
C GLN A 389 -9.21 -41.81 -7.12
N LEU A 390 -8.79 -40.58 -6.88
CA LEU A 390 -8.51 -39.59 -7.93
C LEU A 390 -7.03 -39.65 -8.29
N GLN A 391 -6.74 -40.23 -9.46
CA GLN A 391 -5.42 -40.23 -10.09
C GLN A 391 -4.99 -38.79 -10.41
N ILE A 392 -4.13 -38.20 -9.58
CA ILE A 392 -3.39 -36.99 -9.93
C ILE A 392 -2.16 -37.42 -10.72
N ARG A 393 -2.20 -37.22 -12.04
CA ARG A 393 -1.03 -37.30 -12.91
C ARG A 393 -0.01 -36.26 -12.44
N SER A 394 1.19 -36.74 -12.12
CA SER A 394 2.40 -35.93 -11.93
C SER A 394 2.66 -35.09 -13.18
N VAL A 395 2.38 -33.79 -13.09
CA VAL A 395 2.82 -32.81 -14.08
C VAL A 395 4.29 -32.53 -13.79
N LYS A 396 5.18 -33.12 -14.62
CA LYS A 396 6.58 -32.69 -14.69
C LYS A 396 6.59 -31.20 -15.08
N THR A 397 6.99 -30.35 -14.15
CA THR A 397 7.26 -28.93 -14.44
C THR A 397 8.47 -28.84 -15.35
N GLU A 398 8.27 -28.45 -16.61
CA GLU A 398 9.36 -28.07 -17.49
C GLU A 398 10.05 -26.79 -16.96
N PRO A 399 11.38 -26.69 -17.07
CA PRO A 399 12.10 -25.48 -16.68
C PRO A 399 11.71 -24.31 -17.59
N CYS A 400 11.29 -23.22 -16.96
CA CYS A 400 11.01 -21.93 -17.57
C CYS A 400 12.18 -21.49 -18.47
N ARG A 401 11.99 -21.56 -19.80
CA ARG A 401 12.93 -21.01 -20.78
C ARG A 401 12.95 -19.49 -20.62
N GLN A 402 13.96 -18.97 -19.93
CA GLN A 402 14.31 -17.55 -20.02
C GLN A 402 14.84 -17.28 -21.42
N THR A 403 14.07 -16.54 -22.22
CA THR A 403 14.56 -15.98 -23.48
C THR A 403 15.70 -15.01 -23.16
N LYS A 404 16.94 -15.39 -23.51
CA LYS A 404 18.09 -14.49 -23.45
C LYS A 404 17.91 -13.44 -24.55
N VAL A 405 17.56 -12.21 -24.17
CA VAL A 405 17.63 -11.06 -25.07
C VAL A 405 19.12 -10.75 -25.28
N THR A 406 19.57 -10.80 -26.52
CA THR A 406 20.97 -10.55 -26.88
C THR A 406 21.23 -9.06 -27.10
N LYS A 407 22.50 -8.64 -27.05
CA LYS A 407 22.92 -7.27 -27.42
C LYS A 407 22.47 -6.92 -28.85
N MET A 408 22.42 -7.92 -29.73
CA MET A 408 22.00 -7.78 -31.13
C MET A 408 20.51 -7.44 -31.24
N ASP A 409 19.66 -8.07 -30.43
CA ASP A 409 18.20 -7.80 -30.41
C ASP A 409 17.88 -6.35 -29.99
N LEU A 410 18.63 -5.82 -29.03
CA LEU A 410 18.48 -4.43 -28.57
C LEU A 410 18.96 -3.41 -29.62
N CYS A 411 20.07 -3.71 -30.32
CA CYS A 411 20.55 -2.87 -31.41
C CYS A 411 19.55 -2.83 -32.58
N SER A 412 18.96 -3.97 -32.95
CA SER A 412 17.92 -4.01 -33.99
C SER A 412 16.66 -3.22 -33.60
N GLN A 413 16.28 -3.23 -32.31
CA GLN A 413 15.17 -2.41 -31.81
C GLN A 413 15.48 -0.91 -31.85
N LEU A 414 16.71 -0.48 -31.52
CA LEU A 414 17.14 0.92 -31.68
C LEU A 414 17.12 1.36 -33.14
N GLN A 415 17.60 0.51 -34.04
CA GLN A 415 17.64 0.83 -35.46
C GLN A 415 16.21 0.97 -36.03
N ALA A 416 15.29 0.09 -35.64
CA ALA A 416 13.88 0.21 -36.01
C ALA A 416 13.23 1.51 -35.49
N LEU A 417 13.55 1.92 -34.25
CA LEU A 417 13.10 3.20 -33.71
C LEU A 417 13.68 4.39 -34.48
N GLY A 418 14.97 4.36 -34.82
CA GLY A 418 15.62 5.40 -35.62
C GLY A 418 15.01 5.55 -37.02
N GLU A 419 14.64 4.45 -37.67
CA GLU A 419 13.93 4.48 -38.95
C GLU A 419 12.49 5.04 -38.82
N ASN A 420 11.82 4.82 -37.67
CA ASN A 420 10.53 5.44 -37.39
C ASN A 420 10.67 6.96 -37.20
N PHE A 421 11.73 7.44 -36.54
CA PHE A 421 12.04 8.88 -36.45
C PHE A 421 12.27 9.51 -37.83
N LYS A 422 13.00 8.83 -38.74
CA LYS A 422 13.22 9.32 -40.10
C LYS A 422 11.93 9.42 -40.90
N LYS A 423 11.00 8.47 -40.73
CA LYS A 423 9.70 8.46 -41.41
C LYS A 423 8.79 9.62 -41.00
N LEU A 424 8.97 10.18 -39.80
CA LEU A 424 8.18 11.32 -39.33
C LEU A 424 8.57 12.66 -40.01
N ASN A 425 9.60 12.68 -40.87
CA ASN A 425 9.95 13.77 -41.79
C ASN A 425 9.81 15.20 -41.25
N ILE A 426 10.30 15.46 -40.03
CA ILE A 426 10.33 16.81 -39.46
C ILE A 426 11.68 17.46 -39.81
N GLN A 427 11.70 18.29 -40.86
CA GLN A 427 12.81 19.21 -41.13
C GLN A 427 12.73 20.38 -40.12
N ALA A 428 13.47 20.28 -39.01
CA ALA A 428 13.75 21.45 -38.17
C ALA A 428 14.98 22.17 -38.74
N ASP A 429 14.76 23.22 -39.53
CA ASP A 429 15.82 24.12 -39.98
C ASP A 429 16.19 25.06 -38.82
N LEU A 430 17.33 24.79 -38.17
CA LEU A 430 17.91 25.65 -37.14
C LEU A 430 19.16 26.32 -37.70
N SER A 431 18.97 27.36 -38.51
CA SER A 431 20.02 28.31 -38.84
C SER A 431 19.82 29.62 -38.04
N PRO A 432 20.87 30.17 -37.41
CA PRO A 432 20.77 31.42 -36.67
C PRO A 432 21.03 32.60 -37.62
N SER A 433 20.01 33.37 -37.97
CA SER A 433 20.19 34.67 -38.64
C SER A 433 19.84 35.82 -37.70
N ASN A 434 20.87 36.61 -37.40
CA ASN A 434 20.73 37.96 -36.85
C ASN A 434 20.13 38.87 -37.92
N ALA A 435 18.97 39.45 -37.66
CA ALA A 435 18.56 40.69 -38.32
C ALA A 435 17.57 41.50 -37.45
N TYR A 436 18.00 42.71 -37.14
CA TYR A 436 17.24 43.84 -36.62
C TYR A 436 16.33 44.38 -37.75
N LEU A 437 15.02 44.50 -37.53
CA LEU A 437 14.20 45.71 -37.80
C LEU A 437 12.68 45.48 -37.72
N ASP A 438 12.09 46.39 -36.94
CA ASP A 438 10.85 47.13 -37.11
C ASP A 438 9.44 46.54 -36.93
N LYS A 439 8.64 47.34 -36.22
CA LYS A 439 7.23 47.15 -35.88
C LYS A 439 6.37 47.73 -37.00
N SER A 440 5.58 46.88 -37.65
CA SER A 440 4.14 47.13 -37.94
C SER A 440 3.69 46.15 -39.02
N THR A 441 2.77 45.26 -38.65
CA THR A 441 1.50 45.00 -39.34
C THR A 441 0.89 43.72 -38.77
N GLN A 442 -0.39 43.85 -38.45
CA GLN A 442 -1.26 42.84 -37.88
C GLN A 442 -2.02 42.23 -39.06
N THR A 443 -1.82 40.94 -39.31
CA THR A 443 -2.70 40.13 -40.17
C THR A 443 -2.93 38.78 -39.53
N ASP A 444 -4.21 38.51 -39.31
CA ASP A 444 -4.78 37.23 -38.90
C ASP A 444 -4.44 36.12 -39.91
N VAL A 445 -3.83 35.04 -39.44
CA VAL A 445 -3.85 33.74 -40.10
C VAL A 445 -4.07 32.67 -39.02
N ASN A 446 -5.31 32.21 -38.92
CA ASN A 446 -5.65 30.93 -38.31
C ASN A 446 -5.27 29.83 -39.30
N ASP A 447 -4.11 29.21 -39.11
CA ASP A 447 -3.87 27.84 -39.59
C ASP A 447 -2.68 27.24 -38.82
N ALA A 448 -2.99 26.55 -37.73
CA ALA A 448 -2.02 25.73 -37.00
C ALA A 448 -2.75 24.56 -36.33
N SER A 449 -3.49 23.77 -37.12
CA SER A 449 -3.71 22.36 -36.79
C SER A 449 -2.48 21.56 -37.20
N VAL A 450 -1.34 21.82 -36.56
CA VAL A 450 -0.28 20.82 -36.50
C VAL A 450 -0.86 19.71 -35.63
N ASN A 451 -1.09 18.55 -36.25
CA ASN A 451 -1.94 17.47 -35.75
C ASN A 451 -1.56 17.09 -34.31
N GLU A 452 -2.49 17.24 -33.35
CA GLU A 452 -2.34 16.71 -31.98
C GLU A 452 -2.02 15.21 -31.98
N ILE A 453 -2.38 14.51 -33.07
CA ILE A 453 -2.06 13.10 -33.33
C ILE A 453 -0.54 12.90 -33.53
N GLU A 454 0.15 13.78 -34.25
CA GLU A 454 1.60 13.67 -34.49
C GLU A 454 2.40 13.94 -33.21
N LEU A 455 1.93 14.85 -32.35
CA LEU A 455 2.53 15.12 -31.04
C LEU A 455 2.39 13.92 -30.08
N ALA A 456 1.24 13.24 -30.11
CA ALA A 456 1.04 12.04 -29.30
C ALA A 456 1.93 10.87 -29.76
N GLU A 457 2.05 10.66 -31.07
CA GLU A 457 2.93 9.62 -31.64
C GLU A 457 4.41 9.91 -31.38
N LEU A 458 4.84 11.16 -31.46
CA LEU A 458 6.20 11.57 -31.13
C LEU A 458 6.51 11.33 -29.64
N GLN A 459 5.57 11.62 -28.74
CA GLN A 459 5.75 11.39 -27.31
C GLN A 459 5.87 9.90 -26.97
N ASP A 460 5.06 9.04 -27.60
CA ASP A 460 5.14 7.58 -27.43
C ASP A 460 6.50 7.04 -27.92
N LEU A 461 7.06 7.60 -29.00
CA LEU A 461 8.36 7.23 -29.53
C LEU A 461 9.52 7.67 -28.61
N ILE A 462 9.41 8.86 -28.00
CA ILE A 462 10.35 9.37 -26.99
C ILE A 462 10.34 8.48 -25.75
N ASP A 463 9.16 8.09 -25.28
CA ASP A 463 8.99 7.24 -24.10
C ASP A 463 9.57 5.83 -24.35
N ALA A 464 9.32 5.25 -25.52
CA ALA A 464 9.88 3.97 -25.93
C ALA A 464 11.41 3.99 -25.98
N THR A 465 11.98 5.05 -26.57
CA THR A 465 13.44 5.25 -26.66
C THR A 465 14.07 5.40 -25.27
N SER A 466 13.41 6.15 -24.38
CA SER A 466 13.87 6.37 -23.00
C SER A 466 13.93 5.08 -22.18
N GLU A 467 12.92 4.21 -22.28
CA GLU A 467 12.96 2.92 -21.56
C GLU A 467 14.00 1.97 -22.16
N LEU A 468 14.24 2.02 -23.47
CA LEU A 468 15.29 1.21 -24.10
C LEU A 468 16.70 1.62 -23.62
N ILE A 469 16.99 2.93 -23.57
CA ILE A 469 18.22 3.49 -22.99
C ILE A 469 18.36 3.05 -21.53
N ARG A 470 17.26 3.07 -20.77
CA ARG A 470 17.25 2.65 -19.37
C ARG A 470 17.53 1.15 -19.20
N VAL A 471 17.06 0.30 -20.12
CA VAL A 471 17.38 -1.13 -20.16
C VAL A 471 18.86 -1.34 -20.49
N MET A 472 19.39 -0.64 -21.50
CA MET A 472 20.81 -0.72 -21.86
C MET A 472 21.74 -0.30 -20.72
N ASN A 473 21.40 0.78 -20.01
CA ASN A 473 22.15 1.24 -18.83
C ASN A 473 22.11 0.21 -17.70
N ARG A 474 20.99 -0.49 -17.48
CA ARG A 474 20.90 -1.56 -16.48
C ARG A 474 21.72 -2.80 -16.83
N LEU A 475 21.89 -3.07 -18.12
CA LEU A 475 22.69 -4.19 -18.62
C LEU A 475 24.20 -3.86 -18.66
N ASN A 476 24.62 -2.65 -18.26
CA ASN A 476 26.02 -2.22 -18.23
C ASN A 476 26.70 -2.33 -19.61
N LEU A 477 25.93 -2.17 -20.71
CA LEU A 477 26.41 -2.35 -22.09
C LEU A 477 27.23 -1.17 -22.64
N ARG A 478 27.68 -0.23 -21.77
CA ARG A 478 28.64 0.80 -22.16
C ARG A 478 30.04 0.19 -22.20
N ASP A 479 30.34 -0.52 -23.29
CA ASP A 479 31.73 -0.78 -23.65
C ASP A 479 32.34 0.51 -24.19
N ASN A 480 33.33 1.07 -23.49
CA ASN A 480 34.21 2.14 -24.01
C ASN A 480 35.24 1.58 -25.01
N ASN A 481 34.86 0.60 -25.84
CA ASN A 481 35.73 0.04 -26.86
C ASN A 481 35.37 0.64 -28.23
N PRO A 482 36.15 1.62 -28.74
CA PRO A 482 35.85 2.30 -30.01
C PRO A 482 35.91 1.39 -31.25
N ASN A 483 36.27 0.12 -31.11
CA ASN A 483 36.48 -0.79 -32.25
C ASN A 483 35.32 -1.77 -32.52
N CYS A 484 34.17 -1.69 -31.82
CA CYS A 484 33.14 -2.74 -31.94
C CYS A 484 31.92 -2.41 -32.81
N CYS A 485 31.70 -1.17 -33.24
CA CYS A 485 30.64 -0.82 -34.19
C CYS A 485 31.05 0.38 -35.05
N HIS A 486 31.56 0.15 -36.26
CA HIS A 486 31.57 1.19 -37.30
C HIS A 486 30.14 1.35 -37.82
N GLY A 487 29.47 2.45 -37.45
CA GLY A 487 28.21 2.86 -38.10
C GLY A 487 27.10 3.41 -37.21
N CYS A 488 27.23 3.39 -35.87
CA CYS A 488 26.26 4.02 -34.98
C CYS A 488 26.94 5.06 -34.10
N THR A 489 27.08 6.27 -34.62
CA THR A 489 27.21 7.46 -33.78
C THR A 489 25.82 7.76 -33.20
N LEU A 490 25.77 7.88 -31.88
CA LEU A 490 24.56 8.19 -31.10
C LEU A 490 24.03 9.59 -31.38
#